data_AF-A0A8K9UWZ9-F1
#
_entry.id   AF-A0A8K9UWZ9-F1
#
_cell.length_a   1.000
_cell.length_b   1.000
_cell.length_c   1.000
_cell.angle_alpha   90.00
_cell.angle_beta   90.00
_cell.angle_gamma   90.00
#
_symmetry.space_group_name_H-M   'P 1'
#
loop_
_entity.id
_entity.type
_entity.pdbx_description
1 polymer ?
#
loop_
_entity_poly.entity_id
_entity_poly.type
_entity_poly.pdbx_seq_one_letter_code
_entity_poly.pdbx_strand_id
1 'polypeptide(L)'
;MHGVIQVRVSYIHGVIQVRVSYIHGVIQVRVSYIHGVIQVRVSYIHGVIQVRVSYIHGVIQVRVSYIHGVSQVRVRVSYIHGVIQVRVSYIHGVIQVRVSYIHGVSQVRVRVSYIHGVIQVRVSYIHGVIQVRVSYIHGVIQVRVSYIHGVIQVRVSYIHGVIQVRVSYIHGVIQVRVSYIHGVIHVRVSYIHGVIQVRVSYIHGVIQVRVSYMHGVIQVRVSYIHGVIQVRVSYIHGVIQVRVSYIHGVIQVRVSYIHGVIQVRVRVMKGQTDPPTVPICELYPSAVFPKGEECEYPPSKDGRSAAWRTTHEEKRVLDKANEEMWSDFRQAAEAHRQVRNYINTWIKPGMTMIDICERLEDCSRRLIKENGLKAGLAFPTGCSINHVAAHYTPNAGDPTVLQYNDVCKIDFGTHINGRIIDCAFTVTFNPKYDRLLEAVRDATNTGIRCAGIDVRLCDVGETIQEVMESYEVEIDGKTYQVKPIRNLNGHSIGQYRIHAGKTVPIVKGGEATRMEEGEVYAIETFGSTGRGAVHGDMDCSHYMKNFNVGHVPIRLPRAKHLLNVINDNFGTLAFCRRWLDRQGESKYLMALKNLCDLGIIDPYPPLCDTKGSYTAQYEHTILLRPTCKEVVSRGDDY
;
A
#
# COMPACT_ATOMS: atom_id res chain seq x y z
N MET A 1 -5.34 3.89 -54.19
CA MET A 1 -4.69 3.37 -55.41
C MET A 1 -3.95 2.08 -55.10
N HIS A 2 -4.03 1.06 -55.97
CA HIS A 2 -3.13 -0.09 -55.98
C HIS A 2 -1.97 0.20 -56.94
N GLY A 3 -0.71 -0.07 -56.55
CA GLY A 3 0.41 0.11 -57.48
C GLY A 3 1.74 0.55 -56.86
N VAL A 4 2.66 1.02 -57.71
CA VAL A 4 4.02 1.44 -57.34
C VAL A 4 4.23 2.91 -57.70
N ILE A 5 4.64 3.72 -56.73
CA ILE A 5 5.14 5.07 -56.96
C ILE A 5 6.67 5.02 -56.93
N GLN A 6 7.32 5.34 -58.03
CA GLN A 6 8.78 5.28 -58.14
C GLN A 6 9.37 6.62 -58.56
N VAL A 7 10.31 7.13 -57.76
CA VAL A 7 11.13 8.31 -58.05
C VAL A 7 12.59 7.87 -58.12
N ARG A 8 13.26 8.13 -59.24
CA ARG A 8 14.69 7.87 -59.42
C ARG A 8 15.38 9.14 -59.88
N VAL A 9 16.41 9.57 -59.14
CA VAL A 9 17.15 10.79 -59.43
C VAL A 9 18.64 10.53 -59.25
N SER A 10 19.45 10.85 -60.25
CA SER A 10 20.91 10.69 -60.16
C SER A 10 21.53 11.84 -59.35
N TYR A 11 21.18 13.08 -59.69
CA TYR A 11 21.68 14.28 -59.03
C TYR A 11 20.56 15.31 -58.88
N ILE A 12 20.48 15.97 -57.73
CA ILE A 12 19.56 17.10 -57.53
C ILE A 12 20.10 18.08 -56.48
N HIS A 13 19.93 19.37 -56.77
CA HIS A 13 20.00 20.44 -55.79
C HIS A 13 18.58 20.99 -55.59
N GLY A 14 17.90 20.65 -54.51
CA GLY A 14 16.49 21.01 -54.33
C GLY A 14 15.66 20.03 -53.50
N VAL A 15 14.38 19.90 -53.83
CA VAL A 15 13.40 19.13 -53.02
C VAL A 15 12.77 18.01 -53.84
N ILE A 16 12.77 16.79 -53.29
CA ILE A 16 11.95 15.67 -53.76
C ILE A 16 10.78 15.54 -52.79
N GLN A 17 9.55 15.75 -53.28
CA GLN A 17 8.35 15.64 -52.47
C GLN A 17 7.40 14.57 -53.02
N VAL A 18 7.10 13.57 -52.19
CA VAL A 18 6.08 12.54 -52.45
C VAL A 18 4.98 12.68 -51.41
N ARG A 19 3.75 12.98 -51.83
CA ARG A 19 2.57 13.05 -50.95
C ARG A 19 1.51 12.07 -51.43
N VAL A 20 1.07 11.21 -50.53
CA VAL A 20 0.09 10.15 -50.83
C VAL A 20 -0.95 10.09 -49.72
N SER A 21 -2.23 10.18 -50.07
CA SER A 21 -3.33 9.99 -49.10
C SER A 21 -3.50 8.51 -48.76
N TYR A 22 -3.68 7.66 -49.78
CA TYR A 22 -3.91 6.23 -49.59
C TYR A 22 -3.24 5.39 -50.69
N ILE A 23 -2.48 4.37 -50.30
CA ILE A 23 -1.91 3.40 -51.24
C ILE A 23 -1.91 1.97 -50.69
N HIS A 24 -2.24 1.01 -51.55
CA HIS A 24 -1.98 -0.40 -51.35
C HIS A 24 -0.85 -0.81 -52.33
N GLY A 25 0.39 -0.88 -51.86
CA GLY A 25 1.53 -1.13 -52.74
C GLY A 25 2.84 -0.53 -52.26
N VAL A 26 3.66 -0.02 -53.18
CA VAL A 26 5.06 0.33 -52.88
C VAL A 26 5.37 1.78 -53.25
N ILE A 27 6.01 2.52 -52.34
CA ILE A 27 6.63 3.82 -52.62
C ILE A 27 8.14 3.62 -52.62
N GLN A 28 8.81 3.92 -53.74
CA GLN A 28 10.27 3.83 -53.88
C GLN A 28 10.86 5.17 -54.28
N VAL A 29 11.75 5.73 -53.45
CA VAL A 29 12.57 6.90 -53.77
C VAL A 29 14.03 6.45 -53.79
N ARG A 30 14.69 6.56 -54.95
CA ARG A 30 16.12 6.25 -55.10
C ARG A 30 16.86 7.48 -55.59
N VAL A 31 17.88 7.91 -54.83
CA VAL A 31 18.67 9.11 -55.15
C VAL A 31 20.16 8.79 -55.05
N SER A 32 20.96 9.10 -56.06
CA SER A 32 22.42 8.92 -55.94
C SER A 32 23.04 10.08 -55.17
N TYR A 33 22.79 11.32 -55.57
CA TYR A 33 23.28 12.52 -54.87
C TYR A 33 22.18 13.55 -54.69
N ILE A 34 22.09 14.13 -53.49
CA ILE A 34 21.22 15.29 -53.24
C ILE A 34 21.88 16.31 -52.31
N HIS A 35 21.79 17.57 -52.68
CA HIS A 35 21.90 18.70 -51.77
C HIS A 35 20.51 19.32 -51.59
N GLY A 36 19.88 19.10 -50.43
CA GLY A 36 18.51 19.54 -50.17
C GLY A 36 17.64 18.54 -49.40
N VAL A 37 16.37 18.41 -49.78
CA VAL A 37 15.35 17.73 -48.95
C VAL A 37 14.62 16.62 -49.69
N ILE A 38 14.51 15.46 -49.07
CA ILE A 38 13.58 14.40 -49.47
C ILE A 38 12.42 14.36 -48.46
N GLN A 39 11.21 14.60 -48.92
CA GLN A 39 10.01 14.55 -48.09
C GLN A 39 8.99 13.54 -48.64
N VAL A 40 8.77 12.46 -47.88
CA VAL A 40 7.74 11.45 -48.16
C VAL A 40 6.66 11.58 -47.08
N ARG A 41 5.44 11.98 -47.45
CA ARG A 41 4.29 12.07 -46.55
C ARG A 41 3.19 11.12 -47.02
N VAL A 42 2.78 10.21 -46.15
CA VAL A 42 1.75 9.21 -46.46
C VAL A 42 0.70 9.18 -45.36
N SER A 43 -0.58 9.34 -45.68
CA SER A 43 -1.62 9.21 -44.65
C SER A 43 -1.90 7.75 -44.33
N TYR A 44 -2.13 6.91 -45.34
CA TYR A 44 -2.39 5.48 -45.16
C TYR A 44 -1.61 4.64 -46.17
N ILE A 45 -0.96 3.57 -45.70
CA ILE A 45 -0.35 2.57 -46.56
C ILE A 45 -0.58 1.14 -46.08
N HIS A 46 -0.97 0.28 -47.01
CA HIS A 46 -0.81 -1.17 -46.91
C HIS A 46 0.29 -1.61 -47.88
N GLY A 47 1.52 -1.76 -47.39
CA GLY A 47 2.68 -2.11 -48.20
C GLY A 47 3.97 -1.43 -47.74
N VAL A 48 4.83 -1.03 -48.69
CA VAL A 48 6.25 -0.74 -48.39
C VAL A 48 6.66 0.66 -48.83
N ILE A 49 7.35 1.39 -47.96
CA ILE A 49 8.07 2.62 -48.29
C ILE A 49 9.56 2.33 -48.29
N GLN A 50 10.25 2.59 -49.40
CA GLN A 50 11.69 2.46 -49.54
C GLN A 50 12.30 3.79 -49.96
N VAL A 51 13.15 4.38 -49.12
CA VAL A 51 13.98 5.54 -49.47
C VAL A 51 15.43 5.09 -49.46
N ARG A 52 16.10 5.11 -50.61
CA ARG A 52 17.51 4.75 -50.75
C ARG A 52 18.30 5.94 -51.30
N VAL A 53 19.29 6.39 -50.56
CA VAL A 53 20.12 7.54 -50.92
C VAL A 53 21.60 7.16 -50.83
N SER A 54 22.42 7.44 -51.85
CA SER A 54 23.86 7.20 -51.74
C SER A 54 24.54 8.33 -50.98
N TYR A 55 24.34 9.58 -51.37
CA TYR A 55 24.89 10.76 -50.69
C TYR A 55 23.82 11.83 -50.48
N ILE A 56 23.76 12.40 -49.28
CA ILE A 56 22.93 13.56 -48.99
C ILE A 56 23.67 14.60 -48.14
N HIS A 57 23.60 15.84 -48.57
CA HIS A 57 23.79 17.02 -47.74
C HIS A 57 22.41 17.67 -47.53
N GLY A 58 21.81 17.50 -46.35
CA GLY A 58 20.46 18.00 -46.07
C GLY A 58 19.57 17.00 -45.32
N VAL A 59 18.29 16.91 -45.68
CA VAL A 59 17.27 16.30 -44.82
C VAL A 59 16.45 15.22 -45.53
N ILE A 60 16.27 14.07 -44.88
CA ILE A 60 15.27 13.06 -45.24
C ILE A 60 14.15 13.09 -44.21
N GLN A 61 12.92 13.35 -44.64
CA GLN A 61 11.71 13.28 -43.82
C GLN A 61 10.76 12.24 -44.39
N VAL A 62 10.50 11.18 -43.62
CA VAL A 62 9.44 10.21 -43.90
C VAL A 62 8.40 10.34 -42.80
N ARG A 63 7.19 10.77 -43.15
CA ARG A 63 6.06 10.88 -42.23
C ARG A 63 4.92 9.99 -42.70
N VAL A 64 4.49 9.08 -41.85
CA VAL A 64 3.37 8.18 -42.13
C VAL A 64 2.34 8.23 -41.00
N SER A 65 1.06 8.40 -41.32
CA SER A 65 0.03 8.37 -40.27
C SER A 65 -0.32 6.93 -39.88
N TYR A 66 -0.66 6.08 -40.85
CA TYR A 66 -1.12 4.71 -40.59
C TYR A 66 -0.50 3.69 -41.54
N ILE A 67 -0.04 2.56 -40.98
CA ILE A 67 0.57 1.44 -41.70
C ILE A 67 -0.03 0.13 -41.21
N HIS A 68 -0.50 -0.72 -42.12
CA HIS A 68 -1.12 -2.01 -41.80
C HIS A 68 -0.65 -3.15 -42.72
N GLY A 69 -0.75 -4.40 -42.28
CA GLY A 69 -0.31 -5.60 -43.04
C GLY A 69 1.18 -5.95 -42.89
N VAL A 70 1.76 -6.69 -43.84
CA VAL A 70 3.21 -6.99 -43.91
C VAL A 70 3.97 -5.78 -44.44
N SER A 71 3.89 -4.68 -43.70
CA SER A 71 4.30 -3.37 -44.16
C SER A 71 5.65 -2.94 -43.58
N GLN A 72 6.43 -2.23 -44.40
CA GLN A 72 7.79 -1.81 -44.02
C GLN A 72 8.08 -0.36 -44.39
N VAL A 73 8.71 0.38 -43.48
CA VAL A 73 9.35 1.68 -43.78
C VAL A 73 10.86 1.47 -43.76
N ARG A 74 11.50 1.48 -44.91
CA ARG A 74 12.94 1.26 -45.08
C ARG A 74 13.64 2.51 -45.58
N VAL A 75 14.49 3.11 -44.76
CA VAL A 75 15.37 4.22 -45.15
C VAL A 75 16.82 3.72 -45.13
N ARG A 76 17.49 3.75 -46.28
CA ARG A 76 18.89 3.34 -46.44
C ARG A 76 19.72 4.49 -47.00
N VAL A 77 20.73 4.92 -46.27
CA VAL A 77 21.62 6.01 -46.67
C VAL A 77 23.08 5.57 -46.60
N SER A 78 23.89 5.80 -47.63
CA SER A 78 25.32 5.47 -47.55
C SER A 78 26.10 6.56 -46.81
N TYR A 79 25.95 7.82 -47.22
CA TYR A 79 26.61 8.96 -46.60
C TYR A 79 25.60 10.09 -46.33
N ILE A 80 25.65 10.68 -45.14
CA ILE A 80 24.85 11.87 -44.80
C ILE A 80 25.64 12.91 -44.02
N HIS A 81 25.48 14.17 -44.46
CA HIS A 81 25.69 15.36 -43.65
C HIS A 81 24.33 16.06 -43.49
N GLY A 82 23.67 15.87 -42.35
CA GLY A 82 22.35 16.40 -42.06
C GLY A 82 21.45 15.44 -41.27
N VAL A 83 20.15 15.38 -41.60
CA VAL A 83 19.15 14.79 -40.69
C VAL A 83 18.27 13.75 -41.39
N ILE A 84 18.08 12.60 -40.75
CA ILE A 84 17.03 11.63 -41.09
C ILE A 84 15.94 11.70 -40.03
N GLN A 85 14.70 11.95 -40.44
CA GLN A 85 13.53 11.91 -39.58
C GLN A 85 12.51 10.92 -40.13
N VAL A 86 12.21 9.88 -39.35
CA VAL A 86 11.11 8.94 -39.62
C VAL A 86 10.07 9.12 -38.51
N ARG A 87 8.87 9.57 -38.88
CA ARG A 87 7.76 9.75 -37.95
C ARG A 87 6.58 8.88 -38.39
N VAL A 88 6.16 7.96 -37.53
CA VAL A 88 5.02 7.07 -37.80
C VAL A 88 4.01 7.18 -36.66
N SER A 89 2.73 7.38 -36.92
CA SER A 89 1.73 7.42 -35.83
C SER A 89 1.33 6.01 -35.42
N TYR A 90 0.91 5.17 -36.37
CA TYR A 90 0.56 3.77 -36.12
C TYR A 90 1.22 2.85 -37.13
N ILE A 91 1.77 1.73 -36.67
CA ILE A 91 2.29 0.68 -37.54
C ILE A 91 2.05 -0.71 -36.97
N HIS A 92 1.54 -1.60 -37.82
CA HIS A 92 1.77 -3.03 -37.72
C HIS A 92 2.85 -3.41 -38.74
N GLY A 93 4.04 -3.83 -38.30
CA GLY A 93 5.15 -4.14 -39.21
C GLY A 93 6.53 -3.65 -38.76
N VAL A 94 7.38 -3.27 -39.73
CA VAL A 94 8.81 -3.02 -39.50
C VAL A 94 9.24 -1.62 -39.94
N ILE A 95 9.95 -0.90 -39.07
CA ILE A 95 10.70 0.32 -39.43
C ILE A 95 12.18 -0.03 -39.44
N GLN A 96 12.84 0.20 -40.57
CA GLN A 96 14.27 -0.04 -40.73
C GLN A 96 14.98 1.22 -41.22
N VAL A 97 15.90 1.73 -40.42
CA VAL A 97 16.81 2.82 -40.81
C VAL A 97 18.23 2.29 -40.80
N ARG A 98 18.87 2.29 -41.98
CA ARG A 98 20.27 1.84 -42.13
C ARG A 98 21.11 2.98 -42.69
N VAL A 99 22.17 3.35 -41.99
CA VAL A 99 23.10 4.39 -42.44
C VAL A 99 24.53 3.88 -42.38
N SER A 100 25.34 4.05 -43.42
CA SER A 100 26.75 3.63 -43.36
C SER A 100 27.61 4.69 -42.66
N TYR A 101 27.53 5.95 -43.08
CA TYR A 101 28.39 7.01 -42.56
C TYR A 101 27.61 8.31 -42.32
N ILE A 102 27.83 8.91 -41.15
CA ILE A 102 27.20 10.16 -40.72
C ILE A 102 28.28 11.12 -40.21
N HIS A 103 28.32 12.34 -40.76
CA HIS A 103 29.31 13.37 -40.41
C HIS A 103 28.65 14.68 -39.98
N GLY A 104 29.36 15.53 -39.23
CA GLY A 104 28.88 16.85 -38.79
C GLY A 104 27.89 16.81 -37.61
N VAL A 105 27.03 17.82 -37.49
CA VAL A 105 25.96 17.90 -36.47
C VAL A 105 24.70 17.15 -36.95
N SER A 106 24.89 15.87 -37.27
CA SER A 106 23.87 15.06 -37.93
C SER A 106 23.02 14.26 -36.95
N GLN A 107 21.76 13.99 -37.33
CA GLN A 107 20.82 13.28 -36.48
C GLN A 107 20.02 12.19 -37.21
N VAL A 108 19.85 11.04 -36.57
CA VAL A 108 18.87 10.02 -36.97
C VAL A 108 17.75 9.98 -35.94
N ARG A 109 16.56 10.46 -36.30
CA ARG A 109 15.40 10.54 -35.41
C ARG A 109 14.29 9.63 -35.90
N VAL A 110 13.93 8.62 -35.10
CA VAL A 110 12.77 7.76 -35.31
C VAL A 110 11.75 8.04 -34.20
N ARG A 111 10.54 8.49 -34.56
CA ARG A 111 9.45 8.76 -33.62
C ARG A 111 8.22 7.94 -34.00
N VAL A 112 7.74 7.12 -33.07
CA VAL A 112 6.56 6.26 -33.28
C VAL A 112 5.56 6.48 -32.15
N SER A 113 4.27 6.67 -32.46
CA SER A 113 3.26 6.71 -31.39
C SER A 113 2.91 5.29 -30.94
N TYR A 114 2.47 4.44 -31.85
CA TYR A 114 2.11 3.04 -31.58
C TYR A 114 2.76 2.10 -32.60
N ILE A 115 3.32 0.99 -32.11
CA ILE A 115 3.80 -0.09 -32.97
C ILE A 115 3.48 -1.47 -32.40
N HIS A 116 2.97 -2.35 -33.26
CA HIS A 116 3.07 -3.78 -33.08
C HIS A 116 4.09 -4.31 -34.12
N GLY A 117 5.27 -4.75 -33.66
CA GLY A 117 6.36 -5.17 -34.56
C GLY A 117 7.74 -4.65 -34.17
N VAL A 118 8.54 -4.25 -35.17
CA VAL A 118 9.99 -4.07 -34.99
C VAL A 118 10.49 -2.71 -35.47
N ILE A 119 11.31 -2.04 -34.65
CA ILE A 119 12.12 -0.88 -35.05
C ILE A 119 13.58 -1.30 -35.09
N GLN A 120 14.24 -1.18 -36.24
CA GLN A 120 15.66 -1.44 -36.44
C GLN A 120 16.39 -0.18 -36.91
N VAL A 121 17.34 0.29 -36.11
CA VAL A 121 18.26 1.37 -36.49
C VAL A 121 19.67 0.78 -36.52
N ARG A 122 20.31 0.79 -37.69
CA ARG A 122 21.69 0.30 -37.87
C ARG A 122 22.57 1.39 -38.46
N VAL A 123 23.63 1.76 -37.75
CA VAL A 123 24.57 2.80 -38.18
C VAL A 123 26.00 2.26 -38.10
N SER A 124 26.81 2.34 -39.17
CA SER A 124 28.20 1.88 -39.06
C SER A 124 29.07 2.93 -38.37
N TYR A 125 29.08 4.17 -38.85
CA TYR A 125 29.85 5.27 -38.25
C TYR A 125 28.98 6.51 -38.08
N ILE A 126 29.07 7.17 -36.93
CA ILE A 126 28.37 8.43 -36.68
C ILE A 126 29.18 9.39 -35.81
N HIS A 127 29.28 10.63 -36.29
CA HIS A 127 29.45 11.80 -35.44
C HIS A 127 28.08 12.49 -35.30
N GLY A 128 27.49 12.50 -34.11
CA GLY A 128 26.15 13.08 -33.91
C GLY A 128 25.20 12.26 -33.02
N VAL A 129 23.89 12.35 -33.31
CA VAL A 129 22.84 11.84 -32.40
C VAL A 129 21.92 10.82 -33.07
N ILE A 130 21.67 9.69 -32.40
CA ILE A 130 20.59 8.75 -32.72
C ILE A 130 19.49 8.91 -31.66
N GLN A 131 18.27 9.16 -32.08
CA GLN A 131 17.11 9.30 -31.19
C GLN A 131 15.95 8.41 -31.64
N VAL A 132 15.57 7.47 -30.79
CA VAL A 132 14.37 6.62 -30.96
C VAL A 132 13.38 6.97 -29.86
N ARG A 133 12.21 7.48 -30.23
CA ARG A 133 11.12 7.81 -29.30
C ARG A 133 9.87 7.00 -29.65
N VAL A 134 9.36 6.21 -28.71
CA VAL A 134 8.16 5.38 -28.89
C VAL A 134 7.18 5.61 -27.75
N SER A 135 5.89 5.79 -28.02
CA SER A 135 4.91 5.93 -26.91
C SER A 135 4.47 4.54 -26.44
N TYR A 136 4.02 3.68 -27.35
CA TYR A 136 3.62 2.30 -27.06
C TYR A 136 4.25 1.33 -28.06
N ILE A 137 4.77 0.21 -27.56
CA ILE A 137 5.23 -0.89 -28.40
C ILE A 137 4.85 -2.25 -27.83
N HIS A 138 4.33 -3.11 -28.69
CA HIS A 138 4.36 -4.56 -28.52
C HIS A 138 5.33 -5.14 -29.55
N GLY A 139 6.52 -5.58 -29.10
CA GLY A 139 7.57 -6.07 -30.00
C GLY A 139 8.97 -5.58 -29.64
N VAL A 140 9.78 -5.21 -30.65
CA VAL A 140 11.23 -5.07 -30.48
C VAL A 140 11.79 -3.75 -31.01
N ILE A 141 12.61 -3.07 -30.21
CA ILE A 141 13.48 -1.98 -30.64
C ILE A 141 14.92 -2.48 -30.69
N GLN A 142 15.57 -2.42 -31.84
CA GLN A 142 16.98 -2.76 -32.03
C GLN A 142 17.76 -1.57 -32.56
N VAL A 143 18.74 -1.10 -31.78
CA VAL A 143 19.72 -0.09 -32.21
C VAL A 143 21.09 -0.75 -32.25
N ARG A 144 21.72 -0.79 -33.43
CA ARG A 144 23.07 -1.35 -33.63
C ARG A 144 24.00 -0.30 -34.21
N VAL A 145 25.09 0.01 -33.52
CA VAL A 145 26.08 1.00 -33.96
C VAL A 145 27.49 0.42 -33.91
N SER A 146 28.29 0.56 -34.96
CA SER A 146 29.69 0.08 -34.90
C SER A 146 30.58 1.12 -34.20
N TYR A 147 30.56 2.37 -34.65
CA TYR A 147 31.33 3.46 -34.04
C TYR A 147 30.47 4.71 -33.88
N ILE A 148 30.54 5.34 -32.71
CA ILE A 148 29.88 6.63 -32.45
C ILE A 148 30.77 7.59 -31.66
N HIS A 149 30.85 8.82 -32.14
CA HIS A 149 31.20 10.00 -31.35
C HIS A 149 29.94 10.84 -31.16
N GLY A 150 29.32 10.79 -29.97
CA GLY A 150 28.06 11.48 -29.72
C GLY A 150 27.07 10.69 -28.86
N VAL A 151 25.77 10.74 -29.20
CA VAL A 151 24.69 10.32 -28.28
C VAL A 151 23.72 9.33 -28.92
N ILE A 152 23.37 8.27 -28.20
CA ILE A 152 22.23 7.40 -28.50
C ILE A 152 21.16 7.63 -27.43
N GLN A 153 19.95 8.02 -27.83
CA GLN A 153 18.79 8.17 -26.96
C GLN A 153 17.66 7.25 -27.39
N VAL A 154 17.25 6.35 -26.51
CA VAL A 154 16.04 5.52 -26.66
C VAL A 154 15.07 5.90 -25.55
N ARG A 155 13.90 6.43 -25.89
CA ARG A 155 12.85 6.77 -24.92
C ARG A 155 11.55 6.07 -25.27
N VAL A 156 11.01 5.30 -24.32
CA VAL A 156 9.78 4.52 -24.50
C VAL A 156 8.82 4.79 -23.34
N SER A 157 7.54 5.08 -23.59
CA SER A 157 6.59 5.20 -22.47
C SER A 157 6.14 3.83 -21.98
N TYR A 158 5.64 2.98 -22.87
CA TYR A 158 5.19 1.62 -22.56
C TYR A 158 5.76 0.60 -23.55
N ILE A 159 6.27 -0.53 -23.04
CA ILE A 159 6.69 -1.65 -23.86
C ILE A 159 6.25 -2.99 -23.27
N HIS A 160 5.70 -3.82 -24.13
CA HIS A 160 5.67 -5.27 -23.95
C HIS A 160 6.62 -5.90 -24.97
N GLY A 161 7.78 -6.37 -24.54
CA GLY A 161 8.81 -6.92 -25.44
C GLY A 161 10.24 -6.46 -25.12
N VAL A 162 11.03 -6.16 -26.14
CA VAL A 162 12.50 -6.06 -26.00
C VAL A 162 13.08 -4.75 -26.53
N ILE A 163 13.91 -4.08 -25.74
CA ILE A 163 14.82 -3.02 -26.19
C ILE A 163 16.24 -3.57 -26.24
N GLN A 164 16.88 -3.50 -27.39
CA GLN A 164 18.24 -3.99 -27.60
C GLN A 164 19.12 -2.90 -28.21
N VAL A 165 20.12 -2.45 -27.45
CA VAL A 165 21.13 -1.49 -27.90
C VAL A 165 22.48 -2.19 -27.95
N ARG A 166 23.09 -2.32 -29.13
CA ARG A 166 24.44 -2.89 -29.31
C ARG A 166 25.37 -1.86 -29.93
N VAL A 167 26.50 -1.59 -29.27
CA VAL A 167 27.52 -0.64 -29.75
C VAL A 167 28.90 -1.27 -29.70
N SER A 168 29.71 -1.21 -30.76
CA SER A 168 31.09 -1.73 -30.67
C SER A 168 32.00 -0.72 -30.00
N TYR A 169 32.03 0.53 -30.45
CA TYR A 169 32.83 1.61 -29.87
C TYR A 169 32.00 2.88 -29.69
N ILE A 170 32.09 3.51 -28.53
CA ILE A 170 31.48 4.82 -28.27
C ILE A 170 32.45 5.76 -27.54
N HIS A 171 32.55 6.98 -28.05
CA HIS A 171 32.97 8.16 -27.30
C HIS A 171 31.74 9.07 -27.11
N GLY A 172 31.16 9.09 -25.91
CA GLY A 172 29.93 9.84 -25.63
C GLY A 172 28.91 9.09 -24.78
N VAL A 173 27.62 9.20 -25.10
CA VAL A 173 26.53 8.84 -24.17
C VAL A 173 25.50 7.88 -24.79
N ILE A 174 25.12 6.83 -24.05
CA ILE A 174 23.93 6.01 -24.31
C ILE A 174 22.90 6.30 -23.22
N GLN A 175 21.70 6.72 -23.60
CA GLN A 175 20.56 6.97 -22.72
C GLN A 175 19.38 6.11 -23.12
N VAL A 176 18.94 5.23 -22.22
CA VAL A 176 17.70 4.44 -22.36
C VAL A 176 16.75 4.86 -21.25
N ARG A 177 15.60 5.43 -21.59
CA ARG A 177 14.57 5.86 -20.62
C ARG A 177 13.25 5.16 -20.92
N VAL A 178 12.72 4.41 -19.96
CA VAL A 178 11.46 3.68 -20.09
C VAL A 178 10.52 4.02 -18.92
N SER A 179 9.25 4.32 -19.16
CA SER A 179 8.30 4.49 -18.05
C SER A 179 7.81 3.13 -17.54
N TYR A 180 7.27 2.29 -18.41
CA TYR A 180 6.78 0.96 -18.06
C TYR A 180 7.30 -0.10 -19.03
N ILE A 181 7.78 -1.23 -18.51
CA ILE A 181 8.17 -2.38 -19.32
C ILE A 181 7.68 -3.69 -18.72
N HIS A 182 7.09 -4.51 -19.57
CA HIS A 182 6.99 -5.96 -19.40
C HIS A 182 7.92 -6.64 -20.43
N GLY A 183 9.07 -7.14 -19.99
CA GLY A 183 10.07 -7.73 -20.90
C GLY A 183 11.51 -7.32 -20.60
N VAL A 184 12.31 -7.08 -21.65
CA VAL A 184 13.79 -7.02 -21.52
C VAL A 184 14.40 -5.74 -22.08
N ILE A 185 15.30 -5.11 -21.31
CA ILE A 185 16.24 -4.10 -21.81
C ILE A 185 17.63 -4.73 -21.86
N HIS A 186 18.24 -4.80 -23.03
CA HIS A 186 19.59 -5.32 -23.22
C HIS A 186 20.49 -4.28 -23.88
N VAL A 187 21.43 -3.72 -23.11
CA VAL A 187 22.48 -2.83 -23.59
C VAL A 187 23.80 -3.59 -23.61
N ARG A 188 24.44 -3.71 -24.78
CA ARG A 188 25.76 -4.35 -24.93
C ARG A 188 26.74 -3.41 -25.61
N VAL A 189 27.88 -3.13 -24.98
CA VAL A 189 28.93 -2.25 -25.51
C VAL A 189 30.29 -2.94 -25.46
N SER A 190 31.08 -2.94 -26.52
CA SER A 190 32.43 -3.52 -26.46
C SER A 190 33.43 -2.57 -25.81
N TYR A 191 33.49 -1.31 -26.27
CA TYR A 191 34.34 -0.27 -25.71
C TYR A 191 33.57 1.03 -25.52
N ILE A 192 33.73 1.66 -24.35
CA ILE A 192 33.17 2.98 -24.07
C ILE A 192 34.18 3.93 -23.43
N HIS A 193 34.24 5.15 -23.96
CA HIS A 193 34.74 6.34 -23.28
C HIS A 193 33.55 7.30 -23.08
N GLY A 194 32.96 7.34 -21.89
CA GLY A 194 31.78 8.16 -21.62
C GLY A 194 30.74 7.47 -20.72
N VAL A 195 29.44 7.64 -21.02
CA VAL A 195 28.37 7.32 -20.07
C VAL A 195 27.29 6.40 -20.65
N ILE A 196 26.88 5.37 -19.90
CA ILE A 196 25.64 4.61 -20.13
C ILE A 196 24.65 4.96 -19.03
N GLN A 197 23.47 5.47 -19.39
CA GLN A 197 22.37 5.76 -18.48
C GLN A 197 21.14 4.93 -18.87
N VAL A 198 20.67 4.09 -17.95
CA VAL A 198 19.41 3.36 -18.06
C VAL A 198 18.48 3.83 -16.95
N ARG A 199 17.34 4.44 -17.28
CA ARG A 199 16.34 4.91 -16.32
C ARG A 199 14.99 4.25 -16.59
N VAL A 200 14.45 3.53 -15.62
CA VAL A 200 13.16 2.84 -15.72
C VAL A 200 12.26 3.22 -14.54
N SER A 201 10.99 3.56 -14.78
CA SER A 201 10.06 3.80 -13.65
C SER A 201 9.51 2.47 -13.11
N TYR A 202 8.93 1.62 -13.96
CA TYR A 202 8.41 0.32 -13.56
C TYR A 202 8.89 -0.77 -14.52
N ILE A 203 9.32 -1.91 -13.98
CA ILE A 203 9.67 -3.09 -14.77
C ILE A 203 9.11 -4.37 -14.17
N HIS A 204 8.50 -5.19 -15.02
CA HIS A 204 8.33 -6.62 -14.85
C HIS A 204 9.21 -7.34 -15.88
N GLY A 205 10.35 -7.88 -15.47
CA GLY A 205 11.32 -8.51 -16.38
C GLY A 205 12.78 -8.17 -16.09
N VAL A 206 13.59 -7.97 -17.14
CA VAL A 206 15.06 -7.96 -17.03
C VAL A 206 15.71 -6.71 -17.61
N ILE A 207 16.63 -6.10 -16.86
CA ILE A 207 17.60 -5.12 -17.38
C ILE A 207 18.98 -5.79 -17.41
N GLN A 208 19.58 -5.87 -18.60
CA GLN A 208 20.92 -6.43 -18.80
C GLN A 208 21.85 -5.40 -19.46
N VAL A 209 22.88 -4.98 -18.75
CA VAL A 209 23.94 -4.11 -19.26
C VAL A 209 25.25 -4.92 -19.29
N ARG A 210 25.84 -5.10 -20.48
CA ARG A 210 27.12 -5.80 -20.67
C ARG A 210 28.14 -4.89 -21.33
N VAL A 211 29.29 -4.67 -20.69
CA VAL A 211 30.39 -3.86 -21.24
C VAL A 211 31.71 -4.63 -21.20
N SER A 212 32.49 -4.67 -22.28
CA SER A 212 33.82 -5.34 -22.21
C SER A 212 34.87 -4.40 -21.59
N TYR A 213 35.04 -3.20 -22.14
CA TYR A 213 36.00 -2.20 -21.65
C TYR A 213 35.32 -0.86 -21.42
N MET A 214 35.50 -0.29 -20.23
CA MET A 214 34.89 1.00 -19.86
C MET A 214 35.92 1.99 -19.31
N HIS A 215 35.93 3.19 -19.89
CA HIS A 215 36.43 4.41 -19.29
C HIS A 215 35.27 5.40 -19.10
N GLY A 216 34.77 5.57 -17.88
CA GLY A 216 33.64 6.45 -17.60
C GLY A 216 32.60 5.83 -16.67
N VAL A 217 31.30 6.02 -16.97
CA VAL A 217 30.23 5.78 -16.00
C VAL A 217 29.08 4.93 -16.54
N ILE A 218 28.66 3.92 -15.78
CA ILE A 218 27.35 3.25 -15.95
C ILE A 218 26.42 3.71 -14.82
N GLN A 219 25.24 4.20 -15.17
CA GLN A 219 24.17 4.57 -14.24
C GLN A 219 22.89 3.81 -14.60
N VAL A 220 22.43 2.95 -13.70
CA VAL A 220 21.12 2.28 -13.78
C VAL A 220 20.24 2.81 -12.66
N ARG A 221 19.12 3.44 -12.98
CA ARG A 221 18.14 3.95 -12.01
C ARG A 221 16.77 3.32 -12.26
N VAL A 222 16.22 2.62 -11.27
CA VAL A 222 14.90 1.99 -11.35
C VAL A 222 14.03 2.44 -10.17
N SER A 223 12.78 2.85 -10.43
CA SER A 223 11.86 3.16 -9.32
C SER A 223 11.29 1.86 -8.72
N TYR A 224 10.64 1.01 -9.51
CA TYR A 224 10.10 -0.28 -9.07
C TYR A 224 10.53 -1.42 -9.99
N ILE A 225 10.94 -2.55 -9.42
CA ILE A 225 11.26 -3.77 -10.17
C ILE A 225 10.59 -5.01 -9.60
N HIS A 226 9.96 -5.78 -10.48
CA HIS A 226 9.66 -7.20 -10.33
C HIS A 226 10.51 -7.99 -11.35
N GLY A 227 11.65 -8.55 -10.92
CA GLY A 227 12.58 -9.25 -11.82
C GLY A 227 14.06 -8.93 -11.56
N VAL A 228 14.87 -8.84 -12.62
CA VAL A 228 16.34 -8.90 -12.48
C VAL A 228 17.06 -7.70 -13.12
N ILE A 229 18.01 -7.11 -12.40
CA ILE A 229 19.02 -6.20 -12.97
C ILE A 229 20.36 -6.94 -13.01
N GLN A 230 20.95 -7.07 -14.20
CA GLN A 230 22.29 -7.62 -14.41
C GLN A 230 23.20 -6.58 -15.05
N VAL A 231 24.28 -6.22 -14.36
CA VAL A 231 25.36 -5.38 -14.90
C VAL A 231 26.64 -6.21 -14.92
N ARG A 232 27.20 -6.47 -16.11
CA ARG A 232 28.47 -7.20 -16.28
C ARG A 232 29.49 -6.34 -17.00
N VAL A 233 30.65 -6.11 -16.39
CA VAL A 233 31.76 -5.35 -16.98
C VAL A 233 33.06 -6.16 -16.91
N SER A 234 33.80 -6.35 -18.01
CA SER A 234 35.07 -7.09 -17.93
C SER A 234 36.19 -6.22 -17.34
N TYR A 235 36.38 -5.01 -17.84
CA TYR A 235 37.39 -4.06 -17.34
C TYR A 235 36.78 -2.67 -17.16
N ILE A 236 37.00 -2.05 -15.99
CA ILE A 236 36.51 -0.71 -15.67
C ILE A 236 37.61 0.22 -15.18
N HIS A 237 37.67 1.40 -15.80
CA HIS A 237 38.25 2.63 -15.29
C HIS A 237 37.12 3.67 -15.07
N GLY A 238 36.60 3.80 -13.85
CA GLY A 238 35.48 4.71 -13.57
C GLY A 238 34.41 4.16 -12.64
N VAL A 239 33.13 4.46 -12.89
CA VAL A 239 32.07 4.25 -11.89
C VAL A 239 30.89 3.42 -12.41
N ILE A 240 30.43 2.45 -11.62
CA ILE A 240 29.13 1.79 -11.80
C ILE A 240 28.22 2.22 -10.66
N GLN A 241 27.06 2.79 -11.00
CA GLN A 241 26.02 3.19 -10.06
C GLN A 241 24.71 2.48 -10.41
N VAL A 242 24.19 1.67 -9.49
CA VAL A 242 22.86 1.06 -9.58
C VAL A 242 22.01 1.60 -8.43
N ARG A 243 20.89 2.25 -8.73
CA ARG A 243 19.96 2.79 -7.72
C ARG A 243 18.56 2.25 -7.97
N VAL A 244 17.98 1.57 -6.99
CA VAL A 244 16.64 0.99 -7.05
C VAL A 244 15.80 1.51 -5.88
N SER A 245 14.54 1.91 -6.12
CA SER A 245 13.68 2.46 -5.06
C SER A 245 12.77 1.42 -4.39
N TYR A 246 12.39 0.37 -5.12
CA TYR A 246 11.60 -0.77 -4.67
C TYR A 246 12.00 -2.01 -5.47
N ILE A 247 12.23 -3.14 -4.80
CA ILE A 247 12.69 -4.37 -5.43
C ILE A 247 11.90 -5.60 -4.95
N HIS A 248 11.37 -6.34 -5.92
CA HIS A 248 10.94 -7.73 -5.80
C HIS A 248 11.73 -8.55 -6.83
N GLY A 249 12.92 -8.99 -6.45
CA GLY A 249 13.83 -9.70 -7.34
C GLY A 249 15.31 -9.45 -7.02
N VAL A 250 16.18 -9.51 -8.03
CA VAL A 250 17.64 -9.61 -7.82
C VAL A 250 18.40 -8.52 -8.59
N ILE A 251 19.41 -7.93 -7.92
CA ILE A 251 20.43 -7.09 -8.57
C ILE A 251 21.75 -7.83 -8.54
N GLN A 252 22.30 -8.10 -9.72
CA GLN A 252 23.61 -8.73 -9.89
C GLN A 252 24.56 -7.77 -10.61
N VAL A 253 25.67 -7.43 -9.96
CA VAL A 253 26.77 -6.66 -10.57
C VAL A 253 28.02 -7.54 -10.57
N ARG A 254 28.56 -7.83 -11.76
CA ARG A 254 29.77 -8.65 -11.93
C ARG A 254 30.85 -7.86 -12.68
N VAL A 255 32.01 -7.70 -12.06
CA VAL A 255 33.17 -7.02 -12.66
C VAL A 255 34.39 -7.94 -12.58
N SER A 256 35.15 -8.10 -13.68
CA SER A 256 36.37 -8.93 -13.66
C SER A 256 37.61 -8.17 -13.19
N TYR A 257 37.82 -6.93 -13.64
CA TYR A 257 38.95 -6.08 -13.25
C TYR A 257 38.49 -4.65 -12.99
N ILE A 258 38.87 -4.07 -11.85
CA ILE A 258 38.38 -2.77 -11.38
C ILE A 258 39.48 -1.76 -11.04
N HIS A 259 39.40 -0.58 -11.68
CA HIS A 259 40.07 0.66 -11.28
C HIS A 259 39.02 1.76 -11.14
N GLY A 260 38.34 1.82 -10.00
CA GLY A 260 37.23 2.74 -9.78
C GLY A 260 36.24 2.23 -8.74
N VAL A 261 34.97 2.65 -8.84
CA VAL A 261 33.97 2.44 -7.77
C VAL A 261 32.71 1.76 -8.29
N ILE A 262 32.22 0.77 -7.54
CA ILE A 262 30.88 0.20 -7.72
C ILE A 262 30.00 0.64 -6.54
N GLN A 263 28.87 1.27 -6.83
CA GLN A 263 27.87 1.67 -5.86
C GLN A 263 26.52 1.06 -6.21
N VAL A 264 25.97 0.25 -5.30
CA VAL A 264 24.60 -0.27 -5.38
C VAL A 264 23.81 0.29 -4.21
N ARG A 265 22.74 1.03 -4.49
CA ARG A 265 21.83 1.60 -3.48
C ARG A 265 20.41 1.10 -3.73
N VAL A 266 19.86 0.35 -2.79
CA VAL A 266 18.46 -0.06 -2.78
C VAL A 266 17.78 0.71 -1.64
N ARG A 267 16.74 1.50 -1.95
CA ARG A 267 15.79 1.90 -0.91
C ARG A 267 14.82 0.74 -0.75
N VAL A 268 14.69 0.24 0.47
CA VAL A 268 13.64 -0.69 0.86
C VAL A 268 12.75 0.15 1.77
N MET A 269 11.48 0.38 1.41
CA MET A 269 10.51 0.67 2.47
C MET A 269 10.48 -0.59 3.32
N LYS A 270 10.80 -0.50 4.61
CA LYS A 270 10.62 -1.61 5.55
C LYS A 270 9.16 -2.05 5.41
N GLY A 271 8.92 -3.19 4.76
CA GLY A 271 7.64 -3.86 4.90
C GLY A 271 7.55 -4.45 6.31
N GLN A 272 6.36 -4.83 6.73
CA GLN A 272 6.23 -5.64 7.94
C GLN A 272 6.91 -7.00 7.73
N THR A 273 7.45 -7.59 8.80
CA THR A 273 7.99 -8.96 8.79
C THR A 273 6.89 -10.00 9.04
N ASP A 274 7.19 -11.27 8.81
CA ASP A 274 6.37 -12.40 9.23
C ASP A 274 7.20 -13.33 10.14
N PRO A 275 6.94 -13.39 11.46
CA PRO A 275 5.87 -12.70 12.19
C PRO A 275 6.11 -11.17 12.30
N PRO A 276 5.09 -10.35 12.60
CA PRO A 276 5.23 -8.90 12.71
C PRO A 276 6.21 -8.50 13.82
N THR A 277 7.16 -7.62 13.48
CA THR A 277 8.21 -7.14 14.41
C THR A 277 8.56 -5.66 14.22
N VAL A 278 8.26 -5.07 13.07
CA VAL A 278 8.61 -3.68 12.76
C VAL A 278 7.54 -2.75 13.34
N PRO A 279 7.90 -1.80 14.20
CA PRO A 279 6.93 -0.86 14.76
C PRO A 279 6.22 -0.03 13.67
N ILE A 280 4.94 0.29 13.88
CA ILE A 280 4.13 1.00 12.89
C ILE A 280 4.76 2.34 12.50
N CYS A 281 5.30 3.10 13.46
CA CYS A 281 5.99 4.37 13.18
C CYS A 281 7.21 4.21 12.24
N GLU A 282 7.83 3.02 12.17
CA GLU A 282 8.95 2.76 11.25
C GLU A 282 8.49 2.34 9.85
N LEU A 283 7.28 1.80 9.72
CA LEU A 283 6.65 1.53 8.43
C LEU A 283 6.21 2.84 7.74
N TYR A 284 5.82 3.84 8.54
CA TYR A 284 5.36 5.16 8.09
C TYR A 284 6.28 6.30 8.58
N PRO A 285 7.51 6.43 8.03
CA PRO A 285 8.49 7.41 8.49
C PRO A 285 8.09 8.88 8.28
N SER A 286 7.04 9.15 7.50
CA SER A 286 6.45 10.48 7.34
C SER A 286 5.48 10.84 8.47
N ALA A 287 5.22 9.94 9.43
CA ALA A 287 4.18 10.07 10.45
C ALA A 287 2.77 10.32 9.87
N VAL A 288 2.53 9.81 8.65
CA VAL A 288 1.22 9.82 8.01
C VAL A 288 0.73 8.37 7.99
N PHE A 289 -0.17 8.06 8.91
CA PHE A 289 -0.75 6.72 9.08
C PHE A 289 -2.01 6.56 8.24
N PRO A 290 -2.35 5.32 7.82
CA PRO A 290 -3.53 5.07 7.01
C PRO A 290 -4.80 5.44 7.77
N LYS A 291 -5.69 6.19 7.10
CA LYS A 291 -7.04 6.44 7.58
C LYS A 291 -7.84 5.15 7.67
N GLY A 292 -8.84 5.12 8.54
CA GLY A 292 -9.89 4.09 8.48
C GLY A 292 -10.89 4.35 7.37
N GLU A 293 -12.02 3.64 7.44
CA GLU A 293 -13.15 3.84 6.52
C GLU A 293 -13.82 5.20 6.80
N GLU A 294 -13.78 6.12 5.83
CA GLU A 294 -14.47 7.42 5.92
C GLU A 294 -15.90 7.29 5.36
N CYS A 295 -16.90 7.57 6.19
CA CYS A 295 -18.31 7.53 5.83
C CYS A 295 -18.93 8.94 5.88
N GLU A 296 -19.90 9.20 5.00
CA GLU A 296 -20.84 10.32 5.22
C GLU A 296 -21.66 10.05 6.50
N TYR A 297 -22.00 11.11 7.23
CA TYR A 297 -22.93 10.99 8.36
C TYR A 297 -24.34 10.58 7.89
N PRO A 298 -25.11 9.86 8.71
CA PRO A 298 -26.48 9.50 8.37
C PRO A 298 -27.33 10.77 8.16
N PRO A 299 -28.35 10.72 7.29
CA PRO A 299 -29.26 11.84 7.10
C PRO A 299 -30.01 12.15 8.40
N SER A 300 -30.30 13.44 8.60
CA SER A 300 -31.17 13.89 9.70
C SER A 300 -32.60 13.33 9.54
N LYS A 301 -33.40 13.40 10.61
CA LYS A 301 -34.82 12.97 10.58
C LYS A 301 -35.65 13.70 9.51
N ASP A 302 -35.28 14.92 9.14
CA ASP A 302 -35.93 15.71 8.09
C ASP A 302 -35.42 15.33 6.67
N GLY A 303 -34.62 14.27 6.54
CA GLY A 303 -34.08 13.77 5.27
C GLY A 303 -32.89 14.56 4.71
N ARG A 304 -32.40 15.59 5.41
CA ARG A 304 -31.24 16.37 4.94
C ARG A 304 -29.96 15.54 5.05
N SER A 305 -29.24 15.43 3.94
CA SER A 305 -27.92 14.80 3.84
C SER A 305 -26.85 15.61 4.57
N ALA A 306 -25.79 14.92 5.01
CA ALA A 306 -24.64 15.52 5.67
C ALA A 306 -23.45 15.77 4.73
N ALA A 307 -23.59 15.52 3.42
CA ALA A 307 -22.56 15.74 2.40
C ALA A 307 -22.00 17.17 2.38
N TRP A 308 -22.77 18.15 2.88
CA TRP A 308 -22.30 19.52 3.04
C TRP A 308 -21.05 19.61 3.93
N ARG A 309 -20.94 18.77 4.98
CA ARG A 309 -19.81 18.77 5.93
C ARG A 309 -18.48 18.47 5.25
N THR A 310 -18.48 17.65 4.20
CA THR A 310 -17.27 17.21 3.50
C THR A 310 -16.54 18.36 2.79
N THR A 311 -17.28 19.36 2.30
CA THR A 311 -16.73 20.49 1.55
C THR A 311 -16.81 21.82 2.30
N HIS A 312 -17.55 21.88 3.41
CA HIS A 312 -17.70 23.09 4.21
C HIS A 312 -16.37 23.56 4.80
N GLU A 313 -15.97 24.79 4.47
CA GLU A 313 -14.62 25.28 4.75
C GLU A 313 -14.30 25.31 6.25
N GLU A 314 -15.24 25.80 7.08
CA GLU A 314 -15.07 25.80 8.54
C GLU A 314 -14.83 24.39 9.11
N LYS A 315 -15.57 23.38 8.61
CA LYS A 315 -15.43 22.00 9.07
C LYS A 315 -14.11 21.40 8.63
N ARG A 316 -13.62 21.73 7.43
CA ARG A 316 -12.29 21.30 6.97
C ARG A 316 -11.17 21.92 7.79
N VAL A 317 -11.30 23.18 8.20
CA VAL A 317 -10.33 23.85 9.09
C VAL A 317 -10.34 23.21 10.47
N LEU A 318 -11.52 22.98 11.08
CA LEU A 318 -11.66 22.33 12.37
C LEU A 318 -11.11 20.89 12.38
N ASP A 319 -11.37 20.13 11.31
CA ASP A 319 -10.88 18.76 11.19
C ASP A 319 -9.35 18.74 11.07
N LYS A 320 -8.78 19.61 10.23
CA LYS A 320 -7.33 19.75 10.07
C LYS A 320 -6.64 20.23 11.35
N ALA A 321 -7.29 21.06 12.16
CA ALA A 321 -6.76 21.50 13.44
C ALA A 321 -6.55 20.33 14.43
N ASN A 322 -7.30 19.24 14.26
CA ASN A 322 -7.21 18.04 15.08
C ASN A 322 -6.42 16.88 14.41
N GLU A 323 -5.74 17.14 13.29
CA GLU A 323 -5.09 16.09 12.49
C GLU A 323 -4.03 15.29 13.27
N GLU A 324 -3.29 15.92 14.19
CA GLU A 324 -2.33 15.21 15.04
C GLU A 324 -3.03 14.17 15.93
N MET A 325 -4.18 14.53 16.52
CA MET A 325 -4.99 13.61 17.32
C MET A 325 -5.54 12.46 16.47
N TRP A 326 -6.05 12.74 15.27
CA TRP A 326 -6.53 11.70 14.36
C TRP A 326 -5.40 10.78 13.90
N SER A 327 -4.21 11.33 13.66
CA SER A 327 -3.01 10.58 13.30
C SER A 327 -2.60 9.60 14.40
N ASP A 328 -2.67 10.00 15.68
CA ASP A 328 -2.39 9.12 16.82
C ASP A 328 -3.37 7.94 16.89
N PHE A 329 -4.69 8.17 16.70
CA PHE A 329 -5.68 7.09 16.60
C PHE A 329 -5.37 6.15 15.42
N ARG A 330 -4.99 6.69 14.25
CA ARG A 330 -4.66 5.90 13.06
C ARG A 330 -3.41 5.04 13.25
N GLN A 331 -2.39 5.55 13.94
CA GLN A 331 -1.21 4.75 14.30
C GLN A 331 -1.59 3.57 15.21
N ALA A 332 -2.37 3.85 16.27
CA ALA A 332 -2.85 2.83 17.18
C ALA A 332 -3.72 1.79 16.45
N ALA A 333 -4.59 2.23 15.53
CA ALA A 333 -5.50 1.37 14.77
C ALA A 333 -4.74 0.47 13.79
N GLU A 334 -3.68 0.98 13.19
CA GLU A 334 -2.83 0.19 12.30
C GLU A 334 -2.05 -0.87 13.07
N ALA A 335 -1.60 -0.58 14.29
CA ALA A 335 -1.02 -1.59 15.18
C ALA A 335 -2.07 -2.67 15.50
N HIS A 336 -3.28 -2.25 15.88
CA HIS A 336 -4.38 -3.17 16.18
C HIS A 336 -4.71 -4.09 14.99
N ARG A 337 -4.85 -3.54 13.77
CA ARG A 337 -5.07 -4.29 12.52
C ARG A 337 -4.01 -5.36 12.29
N GLN A 338 -2.73 -5.00 12.42
CA GLN A 338 -1.65 -5.95 12.17
C GLN A 338 -1.56 -7.03 13.26
N VAL A 339 -1.79 -6.69 14.53
CA VAL A 339 -1.84 -7.66 15.63
C VAL A 339 -3.01 -8.64 15.45
N ARG A 340 -4.22 -8.14 15.16
CA ARG A 340 -5.40 -9.01 15.03
C ARG A 340 -5.34 -9.91 13.79
N ASN A 341 -4.77 -9.41 12.69
CA ASN A 341 -4.50 -10.26 11.52
C ASN A 341 -3.49 -11.36 11.86
N TYR A 342 -2.46 -11.05 12.66
CA TYR A 342 -1.47 -12.04 13.08
C TYR A 342 -2.05 -13.12 14.00
N ILE A 343 -2.88 -12.78 14.99
CA ILE A 343 -3.49 -13.79 15.89
C ILE A 343 -4.33 -14.82 15.11
N ASN A 344 -5.04 -14.40 14.07
CA ASN A 344 -5.81 -15.31 13.21
C ASN A 344 -4.95 -16.40 12.55
N THR A 345 -3.64 -16.22 12.41
CA THR A 345 -2.76 -17.22 11.79
C THR A 345 -2.31 -18.32 12.76
N TRP A 346 -2.56 -18.20 14.06
CA TRP A 346 -2.01 -19.13 15.04
C TRP A 346 -2.92 -19.46 16.24
N ILE A 347 -3.94 -18.67 16.55
CA ILE A 347 -4.90 -19.02 17.61
C ILE A 347 -5.61 -20.32 17.24
N LYS A 348 -5.58 -21.29 18.15
CA LYS A 348 -6.15 -22.62 17.91
C LYS A 348 -6.51 -23.30 19.23
N PRO A 349 -7.45 -24.26 19.22
CA PRO A 349 -7.71 -25.10 20.38
C PRO A 349 -6.46 -25.82 20.86
N GLY A 350 -6.36 -26.04 22.17
CA GLY A 350 -5.21 -26.66 22.83
C GLY A 350 -4.17 -25.66 23.35
N MET A 351 -4.27 -24.37 23.02
CA MET A 351 -3.46 -23.32 23.63
C MET A 351 -4.05 -22.89 24.98
N THR A 352 -3.21 -22.59 25.97
CA THR A 352 -3.68 -21.96 27.20
C THR A 352 -4.11 -20.52 26.93
N MET A 353 -5.06 -20.01 27.71
CA MET A 353 -5.47 -18.60 27.58
C MET A 353 -4.30 -17.64 27.87
N ILE A 354 -3.37 -18.05 28.75
CA ILE A 354 -2.14 -17.29 29.06
C ILE A 354 -1.27 -17.18 27.81
N ASP A 355 -0.95 -18.29 27.15
CA ASP A 355 -0.10 -18.29 25.93
C ASP A 355 -0.68 -17.41 24.82
N ILE A 356 -2.01 -17.43 24.66
CA ILE A 356 -2.72 -16.59 23.69
C ILE A 356 -2.53 -15.12 24.03
N CYS A 357 -2.81 -14.73 25.28
CA CYS A 357 -2.70 -13.34 25.73
C CYS A 357 -1.26 -12.83 25.65
N GLU A 358 -0.29 -13.58 26.18
CA GLU A 358 1.11 -13.16 26.18
C GLU A 358 1.66 -12.99 24.76
N ARG A 359 1.37 -13.93 23.86
CA ARG A 359 1.81 -13.84 22.47
C ARG A 359 1.17 -12.66 21.72
N LEU A 360 -0.11 -12.39 21.94
CA LEU A 360 -0.80 -11.23 21.37
C LEU A 360 -0.19 -9.93 21.91
N GLU A 361 -0.07 -9.81 23.23
CA GLU A 361 0.44 -8.61 23.89
C GLU A 361 1.90 -8.32 23.50
N ASP A 362 2.76 -9.34 23.38
CA ASP A 362 4.14 -9.17 22.94
C ASP A 362 4.25 -8.71 21.49
N CYS A 363 3.33 -9.12 20.60
CA CYS A 363 3.22 -8.56 19.26
C CYS A 363 2.78 -7.09 19.34
N SER A 364 1.73 -6.81 20.12
CA SER A 364 1.17 -5.46 20.27
C SER A 364 2.16 -4.45 20.82
N ARG A 365 2.89 -4.78 21.91
CA ARG A 365 3.97 -3.94 22.48
C ARG A 365 5.05 -3.59 21.45
N ARG A 366 5.45 -4.57 20.61
CA ARG A 366 6.43 -4.35 19.54
C ARG A 366 5.88 -3.42 18.46
N LEU A 367 4.68 -3.69 17.95
CA LEU A 367 4.11 -2.91 16.85
C LEU A 367 3.75 -1.48 17.26
N ILE A 368 3.24 -1.28 18.47
CA ILE A 368 2.91 0.06 18.99
C ILE A 368 4.15 0.86 19.41
N LYS A 369 5.31 0.18 19.57
CA LYS A 369 6.54 0.72 20.16
C LYS A 369 6.30 1.23 21.59
N GLU A 370 5.96 0.31 22.47
CA GLU A 370 5.66 0.60 23.88
C GLU A 370 6.72 1.54 24.51
N ASN A 371 6.24 2.61 25.15
CA ASN A 371 7.06 3.67 25.71
C ASN A 371 6.33 4.38 26.87
N GLY A 372 6.24 3.67 28.01
CA GLY A 372 5.48 4.12 29.18
C GLY A 372 4.06 4.55 28.79
N LEU A 373 3.59 5.67 29.34
CA LEU A 373 2.25 6.20 29.02
C LEU A 373 2.14 6.88 27.65
N LYS A 374 3.22 7.03 26.88
CA LYS A 374 3.15 7.68 25.55
C LYS A 374 2.65 6.74 24.46
N ALA A 375 2.96 5.46 24.55
CA ALA A 375 2.53 4.46 23.57
C ALA A 375 2.48 3.10 24.26
N GLY A 376 1.43 2.32 24.07
CA GLY A 376 1.28 1.08 24.80
C GLY A 376 -0.06 0.38 24.58
N LEU A 377 -0.33 -0.58 25.46
CA LEU A 377 -1.60 -1.30 25.52
C LEU A 377 -2.58 -0.46 26.35
N ALA A 378 -3.79 -0.25 25.83
CA ALA A 378 -4.77 0.61 26.49
C ALA A 378 -5.53 -0.09 27.63
N PHE A 379 -5.72 -1.40 27.49
CA PHE A 379 -6.37 -2.26 28.47
C PHE A 379 -5.98 -3.72 28.21
N PRO A 380 -6.15 -4.63 29.19
CA PRO A 380 -5.74 -6.02 29.07
C PRO A 380 -6.46 -6.78 27.97
N THR A 381 -5.80 -7.79 27.39
CA THR A 381 -6.38 -8.66 26.37
C THR A 381 -7.51 -9.50 26.96
N GLY A 382 -8.75 -9.09 26.70
CA GLY A 382 -9.94 -9.89 26.89
C GLY A 382 -9.92 -11.11 25.99
N CYS A 383 -10.18 -12.28 26.58
CA CYS A 383 -10.27 -13.56 25.89
C CYS A 383 -11.44 -14.38 26.44
N SER A 384 -12.57 -13.70 26.68
CA SER A 384 -13.74 -14.24 27.35
C SER A 384 -14.37 -15.40 26.57
N ILE A 385 -14.67 -16.52 27.23
CA ILE A 385 -15.13 -17.75 26.57
C ILE A 385 -16.60 -18.07 26.88
N ASN A 386 -17.35 -18.46 25.86
CA ASN A 386 -18.72 -18.98 25.96
C ASN A 386 -19.71 -18.00 26.59
N HIS A 387 -20.28 -18.32 27.75
CA HIS A 387 -21.23 -17.49 28.49
C HIS A 387 -20.59 -16.25 29.12
N VAL A 388 -19.26 -16.20 29.24
CA VAL A 388 -18.52 -15.01 29.68
C VAL A 388 -18.41 -14.04 28.51
N ALA A 389 -19.07 -12.89 28.58
CA ALA A 389 -19.14 -11.92 27.50
C ALA A 389 -17.89 -11.04 27.43
N ALA A 390 -17.45 -10.48 28.56
CA ALA A 390 -16.39 -9.48 28.62
C ALA A 390 -15.54 -9.60 29.91
N HIS A 391 -14.42 -8.88 29.94
CA HIS A 391 -13.52 -8.68 31.09
C HIS A 391 -12.85 -9.92 31.69
N TYR A 392 -12.84 -11.06 30.99
CA TYR A 392 -11.97 -12.18 31.36
C TYR A 392 -10.64 -12.10 30.62
N THR A 393 -9.57 -12.09 31.40
CA THR A 393 -8.20 -12.39 30.98
C THR A 393 -7.58 -13.27 32.08
N PRO A 394 -6.73 -14.26 31.77
CA PRO A 394 -6.21 -15.17 32.78
C PRO A 394 -5.33 -14.44 33.80
N ASN A 395 -5.43 -14.85 35.06
CA ASN A 395 -4.44 -14.51 36.09
C ASN A 395 -3.30 -15.54 36.07
N ALA A 396 -2.19 -15.27 36.77
CA ALA A 396 -1.11 -16.25 36.90
C ALA A 396 -1.63 -17.59 37.47
N GLY A 397 -1.27 -18.69 36.81
CA GLY A 397 -1.68 -20.04 37.21
C GLY A 397 -3.04 -20.50 36.67
N ASP A 398 -3.74 -19.70 35.87
CA ASP A 398 -4.99 -20.11 35.20
C ASP A 398 -4.69 -21.25 34.19
N PRO A 399 -5.22 -22.48 34.40
CA PRO A 399 -4.95 -23.62 33.54
C PRO A 399 -5.90 -23.71 32.34
N THR A 400 -6.75 -22.72 32.11
CA THR A 400 -7.79 -22.77 31.07
C THR A 400 -7.16 -22.92 29.69
N VAL A 401 -7.66 -23.89 28.93
CA VAL A 401 -7.23 -24.21 27.57
C VAL A 401 -8.40 -23.96 26.63
N LEU A 402 -8.14 -23.22 25.55
CA LEU A 402 -9.11 -22.95 24.49
C LEU A 402 -9.54 -24.27 23.83
N GLN A 403 -10.85 -24.51 23.72
CA GLN A 403 -11.44 -25.71 23.15
C GLN A 403 -12.02 -25.46 21.75
N TYR A 404 -12.23 -26.54 20.98
CA TYR A 404 -12.81 -26.46 19.64
C TYR A 404 -14.24 -25.87 19.62
N ASN A 405 -15.02 -26.15 20.67
CA ASN A 405 -16.40 -25.68 20.80
C ASN A 405 -16.51 -24.34 21.55
N ASP A 406 -15.40 -23.67 21.87
CA ASP A 406 -15.46 -22.39 22.56
C ASP A 406 -15.82 -21.24 21.60
N VAL A 407 -16.57 -20.27 22.14
CA VAL A 407 -16.80 -18.95 21.53
C VAL A 407 -15.99 -17.92 22.30
N CYS A 408 -14.82 -17.56 21.75
CA CYS A 408 -13.83 -16.71 22.42
C CYS A 408 -13.86 -15.29 21.87
N LYS A 409 -14.10 -14.28 22.71
CA LYS A 409 -14.03 -12.87 22.31
C LYS A 409 -12.62 -12.38 22.56
N ILE A 410 -11.93 -11.98 21.50
CA ILE A 410 -10.63 -11.33 21.55
C ILE A 410 -10.85 -9.82 21.50
N ASP A 411 -10.56 -9.18 22.62
CA ASP A 411 -10.81 -7.76 22.85
C ASP A 411 -9.54 -7.14 23.43
N PHE A 412 -8.90 -6.22 22.72
CA PHE A 412 -7.63 -5.65 23.16
C PHE A 412 -7.41 -4.24 22.64
N GLY A 413 -6.74 -3.41 23.44
CA GLY A 413 -6.57 -2.00 23.13
C GLY A 413 -5.13 -1.60 22.86
N THR A 414 -4.95 -0.66 21.93
CA THR A 414 -3.68 0.06 21.70
C THR A 414 -3.89 1.55 21.87
N HIS A 415 -2.84 2.29 22.24
CA HIS A 415 -2.92 3.76 22.26
C HIS A 415 -1.61 4.44 21.88
N ILE A 416 -1.74 5.67 21.39
CA ILE A 416 -0.67 6.67 21.26
C ILE A 416 -1.14 7.95 21.97
N ASN A 417 -0.35 8.48 22.90
CA ASN A 417 -0.65 9.66 23.71
C ASN A 417 -2.05 9.65 24.36
N GLY A 418 -2.50 8.45 24.77
CA GLY A 418 -3.83 8.23 25.36
C GLY A 418 -4.99 8.25 24.36
N ARG A 419 -4.74 8.29 23.05
CA ARG A 419 -5.74 8.07 21.99
C ARG A 419 -5.93 6.58 21.79
N ILE A 420 -7.01 6.05 22.38
CA ILE A 420 -7.24 4.62 22.52
C ILE A 420 -8.00 4.08 21.32
N ILE A 421 -7.54 2.94 20.81
CA ILE A 421 -8.34 2.07 19.96
C ILE A 421 -8.88 0.95 20.81
N ASP A 422 -10.20 0.88 20.84
CA ASP A 422 -11.02 -0.18 21.38
C ASP A 422 -11.70 -0.93 20.23
N CYS A 423 -11.43 -2.23 20.11
CA CYS A 423 -11.79 -3.01 18.94
C CYS A 423 -11.68 -4.51 19.24
N ALA A 424 -12.74 -5.24 18.94
CA ALA A 424 -12.90 -6.63 19.35
C ALA A 424 -13.54 -7.48 18.26
N PHE A 425 -13.26 -8.78 18.30
CA PHE A 425 -13.83 -9.77 17.40
C PHE A 425 -13.99 -11.11 18.11
N THR A 426 -14.89 -11.94 17.58
CA THR A 426 -15.14 -13.28 18.11
C THR A 426 -14.43 -14.35 17.27
N VAL A 427 -13.72 -15.25 17.94
CA VAL A 427 -13.05 -16.42 17.39
C VAL A 427 -13.85 -17.68 17.71
N THR A 428 -14.14 -18.46 16.68
CA THR A 428 -14.74 -19.78 16.76
C THR A 428 -14.03 -20.74 15.80
N PHE A 429 -14.06 -22.03 16.13
CA PHE A 429 -13.53 -23.09 15.24
C PHE A 429 -14.64 -24.01 14.72
N ASN A 430 -15.77 -24.05 15.42
CA ASN A 430 -16.94 -24.81 15.01
C ASN A 430 -17.91 -23.89 14.25
N PRO A 431 -18.26 -24.20 12.98
CA PRO A 431 -19.13 -23.37 12.16
C PRO A 431 -20.58 -23.27 12.68
N LYS A 432 -20.98 -24.09 13.67
CA LYS A 432 -22.31 -23.97 14.30
C LYS A 432 -22.59 -22.59 14.90
N TYR A 433 -21.55 -21.79 15.15
CA TYR A 433 -21.67 -20.44 15.70
C TYR A 433 -21.66 -19.34 14.63
N ASP A 434 -21.44 -19.65 13.35
CA ASP A 434 -21.26 -18.64 12.29
C ASP A 434 -22.43 -17.67 12.21
N ARG A 435 -23.66 -18.18 12.38
CA ARG A 435 -24.89 -17.38 12.35
C ARG A 435 -25.02 -16.45 13.56
N LEU A 436 -24.51 -16.84 14.73
CA LEU A 436 -24.42 -15.98 15.91
C LEU A 436 -23.40 -14.85 15.69
N LEU A 437 -22.23 -15.18 15.13
CA LEU A 437 -21.21 -14.18 14.80
C LEU A 437 -21.71 -13.20 13.74
N GLU A 438 -22.42 -13.68 12.72
CA GLU A 438 -23.03 -12.86 11.68
C GLU A 438 -24.04 -11.86 12.27
N ALA A 439 -24.93 -12.31 13.14
CA ALA A 439 -25.92 -11.47 13.83
C ALA A 439 -25.26 -10.32 14.58
N VAL A 440 -24.25 -10.63 15.40
CA VAL A 440 -23.54 -9.63 16.21
C VAL A 440 -22.74 -8.67 15.34
N ARG A 441 -22.07 -9.18 14.30
CA ARG A 441 -21.31 -8.33 13.38
C ARG A 441 -22.21 -7.37 12.62
N ASP A 442 -23.38 -7.80 12.15
CA ASP A 442 -24.32 -6.90 11.45
C ASP A 442 -24.98 -5.91 12.41
N ALA A 443 -25.29 -6.32 13.64
CA ALA A 443 -25.77 -5.41 14.68
C ALA A 443 -24.73 -4.33 15.01
N THR A 444 -23.45 -4.69 15.19
CA THR A 444 -22.36 -3.72 15.38
C THR A 444 -22.24 -2.79 14.17
N ASN A 445 -22.24 -3.33 12.95
CA ASN A 445 -22.18 -2.50 11.75
C ASN A 445 -23.41 -1.58 11.57
N THR A 446 -24.58 -2.02 12.02
CA THR A 446 -25.78 -1.18 12.08
C THR A 446 -25.57 -0.04 13.06
N GLY A 447 -25.08 -0.31 14.27
CA GLY A 447 -24.71 0.72 15.23
C GLY A 447 -23.73 1.73 14.64
N ILE A 448 -22.69 1.25 13.95
CA ILE A 448 -21.70 2.10 13.27
C ILE A 448 -22.36 2.95 12.19
N ARG A 449 -23.22 2.38 11.34
CA ARG A 449 -23.94 3.12 10.29
C ARG A 449 -24.84 4.21 10.88
N CYS A 450 -25.58 3.87 11.93
CA CYS A 450 -26.51 4.76 12.62
C CYS A 450 -25.83 5.86 13.44
N ALA A 451 -24.63 5.62 13.96
CA ALA A 451 -23.88 6.60 14.74
C ALA A 451 -23.55 7.86 13.92
N GLY A 452 -23.58 9.03 14.56
CA GLY A 452 -23.26 10.29 13.90
C GLY A 452 -23.52 11.50 14.78
N ILE A 453 -22.97 12.64 14.40
CA ILE A 453 -23.22 13.90 15.11
C ILE A 453 -24.73 14.18 15.15
N ASP A 454 -25.23 14.61 16.31
CA ASP A 454 -26.63 14.88 16.65
C ASP A 454 -27.57 13.65 16.73
N VAL A 455 -27.04 12.44 16.51
CA VAL A 455 -27.80 11.19 16.68
C VAL A 455 -27.99 10.91 18.17
N ARG A 456 -29.21 10.51 18.56
CA ARG A 456 -29.53 10.12 19.93
C ARG A 456 -29.02 8.71 20.22
N LEU A 457 -28.40 8.52 21.37
CA LEU A 457 -27.85 7.22 21.80
C LEU A 457 -28.95 6.14 21.85
N CYS A 458 -30.15 6.46 22.33
CA CYS A 458 -31.29 5.54 22.34
C CYS A 458 -31.68 5.02 20.94
N ASP A 459 -31.56 5.85 19.89
CA ASP A 459 -31.93 5.47 18.52
C ASP A 459 -30.91 4.47 17.94
N VAL A 460 -29.64 4.62 18.32
CA VAL A 460 -28.59 3.65 17.99
C VAL A 460 -28.88 2.30 18.68
N GLY A 461 -29.27 2.31 19.95
CA GLY A 461 -29.59 1.07 20.67
C GLY A 461 -30.84 0.36 20.16
N GLU A 462 -31.88 1.10 19.77
CA GLU A 462 -33.09 0.52 19.19
C GLU A 462 -32.81 -0.16 17.84
N THR A 463 -32.04 0.49 16.97
CA THR A 463 -31.69 -0.07 15.65
C THR A 463 -30.73 -1.26 15.74
N ILE A 464 -29.77 -1.23 16.68
CA ILE A 464 -28.92 -2.38 17.00
C ILE A 464 -29.78 -3.58 17.44
N GLN A 465 -30.73 -3.36 18.35
CA GLN A 465 -31.60 -4.43 18.85
C GLN A 465 -32.48 -5.01 17.75
N GLU A 466 -33.09 -4.16 16.92
CA GLU A 466 -33.92 -4.60 15.79
C GLU A 466 -33.16 -5.57 14.88
N VAL A 467 -31.93 -5.20 14.48
CA VAL A 467 -31.10 -6.06 13.62
C VAL A 467 -30.67 -7.33 14.35
N MET A 468 -30.18 -7.23 15.59
CA MET A 468 -29.74 -8.41 16.35
C MET A 468 -30.87 -9.44 16.54
N GLU A 469 -32.06 -8.98 16.96
CA GLU A 469 -33.21 -9.85 17.24
C GLU A 469 -33.88 -10.38 15.95
N SER A 470 -33.50 -9.87 14.78
CA SER A 470 -33.95 -10.41 13.49
C SER A 470 -33.28 -11.75 13.14
N TYR A 471 -32.21 -12.12 13.84
CA TYR A 471 -31.49 -13.38 13.61
C TYR A 471 -31.97 -14.48 14.55
N GLU A 472 -32.17 -15.66 13.96
CA GLU A 472 -32.35 -16.93 14.65
C GLU A 472 -31.14 -17.84 14.37
N VAL A 473 -30.71 -18.59 15.38
CA VAL A 473 -29.57 -19.52 15.30
C VAL A 473 -29.95 -20.87 15.85
N GLU A 474 -29.44 -21.95 15.25
CA GLU A 474 -29.58 -23.31 15.76
C GLU A 474 -28.21 -23.82 16.24
N ILE A 475 -28.11 -24.15 17.53
CA ILE A 475 -26.87 -24.67 18.12
C ILE A 475 -27.23 -25.93 18.91
N ASP A 476 -26.62 -27.05 18.54
CA ASP A 476 -26.82 -28.37 19.15
C ASP A 476 -28.31 -28.79 19.21
N GLY A 477 -29.04 -28.57 18.10
CA GLY A 477 -30.45 -28.94 17.95
C GLY A 477 -31.44 -28.04 18.71
N LYS A 478 -30.99 -26.88 19.20
CA LYS A 478 -31.84 -25.89 19.86
C LYS A 478 -31.80 -24.56 19.11
N THR A 479 -32.97 -24.02 18.82
CA THR A 479 -33.13 -22.72 18.18
C THR A 479 -33.19 -21.60 19.23
N TYR A 480 -32.49 -20.50 18.94
CA TYR A 480 -32.48 -19.29 19.76
C TYR A 480 -32.68 -18.08 18.85
N GLN A 481 -33.55 -17.15 19.26
CA GLN A 481 -33.44 -15.77 18.80
C GLN A 481 -32.24 -15.13 19.49
N VAL A 482 -31.38 -14.45 18.75
CA VAL A 482 -30.20 -13.79 19.32
C VAL A 482 -30.65 -12.57 20.13
N LYS A 483 -30.22 -12.48 21.40
CA LYS A 483 -30.59 -11.39 22.29
C LYS A 483 -29.41 -10.47 22.54
N PRO A 484 -29.56 -9.14 22.40
CA PRO A 484 -28.57 -8.21 22.91
C PRO A 484 -28.39 -8.37 24.42
N ILE A 485 -27.16 -8.27 24.92
CA ILE A 485 -26.90 -8.24 26.36
C ILE A 485 -27.24 -6.85 26.90
N ARG A 486 -28.47 -6.68 27.40
CA ARG A 486 -29.09 -5.36 27.68
C ARG A 486 -28.35 -4.46 28.68
N ASN A 487 -27.47 -5.02 29.51
CA ASN A 487 -26.66 -4.29 30.48
C ASN A 487 -25.15 -4.26 30.13
N LEU A 488 -24.84 -4.49 28.86
CA LEU A 488 -23.58 -4.09 28.21
C LEU A 488 -23.88 -3.03 27.16
N ASN A 489 -22.90 -2.19 26.87
CA ASN A 489 -23.07 -0.98 26.08
C ASN A 489 -21.75 -0.62 25.42
N GLY A 490 -21.77 0.01 24.25
CA GLY A 490 -20.61 0.80 23.81
C GLY A 490 -20.46 2.07 24.63
N HIS A 491 -19.45 2.87 24.33
CA HIS A 491 -19.14 4.04 25.14
C HIS A 491 -18.34 5.11 24.40
N SER A 492 -18.43 6.35 24.89
CA SER A 492 -17.49 7.41 24.47
C SER A 492 -16.09 7.13 25.02
N ILE A 493 -15.05 7.48 24.27
CA ILE A 493 -13.64 7.34 24.64
C ILE A 493 -13.01 8.73 24.79
N GLY A 494 -12.19 8.89 25.82
CA GLY A 494 -11.43 10.12 26.12
C GLY A 494 -9.93 9.85 26.16
N GLN A 495 -9.13 10.91 26.29
CA GLN A 495 -7.69 10.76 26.39
C GLN A 495 -7.33 10.03 27.71
N TYR A 496 -6.68 8.87 27.61
CA TYR A 496 -6.36 7.98 28.74
C TYR A 496 -7.59 7.50 29.54
N ARG A 497 -8.77 7.54 28.94
CA ARG A 497 -10.03 7.22 29.61
C ARG A 497 -10.90 6.39 28.69
N ILE A 498 -10.88 5.07 28.90
CA ILE A 498 -11.63 4.11 28.07
C ILE A 498 -13.14 4.43 28.09
N HIS A 499 -13.71 4.71 29.27
CA HIS A 499 -15.10 5.13 29.44
C HIS A 499 -15.21 6.63 29.81
N ALA A 500 -15.46 7.49 28.82
CA ALA A 500 -15.51 8.95 28.98
C ALA A 500 -16.83 9.51 29.53
N GLY A 501 -17.86 8.68 29.69
CA GLY A 501 -19.07 9.03 30.44
C GLY A 501 -20.39 8.86 29.69
N LYS A 502 -20.40 8.87 28.34
CA LYS A 502 -21.59 8.51 27.56
C LYS A 502 -21.58 7.02 27.24
N THR A 503 -22.74 6.38 27.36
CA THR A 503 -22.94 4.95 27.02
C THR A 503 -23.81 4.82 25.77
N VAL A 504 -23.40 3.97 24.85
CA VAL A 504 -24.14 3.64 23.62
C VAL A 504 -24.96 2.39 23.91
N PRO A 505 -26.29 2.50 24.12
CA PRO A 505 -27.11 1.34 24.38
C PRO A 505 -27.12 0.39 23.18
N ILE A 506 -27.36 -0.89 23.44
CA ILE A 506 -27.59 -1.93 22.41
C ILE A 506 -29.01 -2.50 22.47
N VAL A 507 -29.87 -1.80 23.21
CA VAL A 507 -31.31 -2.06 23.36
C VAL A 507 -32.07 -0.74 23.36
N LYS A 508 -33.35 -0.77 23.01
CA LYS A 508 -34.26 0.36 23.14
C LYS A 508 -34.44 0.80 24.59
N GLY A 509 -34.86 2.05 24.79
CA GLY A 509 -35.16 2.62 26.10
C GLY A 509 -33.99 3.30 26.82
N GLY A 510 -32.85 3.46 26.15
CA GLY A 510 -31.71 4.24 26.66
C GLY A 510 -31.97 5.75 26.66
N GLU A 511 -30.94 6.52 27.05
CA GLU A 511 -31.02 7.97 27.12
C GLU A 511 -31.10 8.63 25.72
N ALA A 512 -31.82 9.75 25.64
CA ALA A 512 -31.92 10.56 24.43
C ALA A 512 -30.73 11.52 24.23
N THR A 513 -29.67 11.38 25.04
CA THR A 513 -28.40 12.11 24.91
C THR A 513 -27.85 11.96 23.49
N ARG A 514 -27.27 13.03 22.94
CA ARG A 514 -26.75 13.05 21.56
C ARG A 514 -25.25 12.83 21.50
N MET A 515 -24.81 12.21 20.42
CA MET A 515 -23.41 12.18 20.00
C MET A 515 -23.01 13.56 19.45
N GLU A 516 -21.80 14.02 19.79
CA GLU A 516 -21.31 15.37 19.48
C GLU A 516 -20.11 15.34 18.54
N GLU A 517 -19.88 16.47 17.86
CA GLU A 517 -18.71 16.64 16.97
C GLU A 517 -17.40 16.57 17.77
N GLY A 518 -16.44 15.81 17.26
CA GLY A 518 -15.13 15.60 17.88
C GLY A 518 -15.08 14.47 18.90
N GLU A 519 -16.23 13.89 19.28
CA GLU A 519 -16.25 12.72 20.15
C GLU A 519 -15.74 11.47 19.45
N VAL A 520 -15.29 10.52 20.27
CA VAL A 520 -14.81 9.19 19.86
C VAL A 520 -15.66 8.16 20.58
N TYR A 521 -16.05 7.10 19.88
CA TYR A 521 -16.89 6.05 20.43
C TYR A 521 -16.34 4.67 20.12
N ALA A 522 -16.36 3.81 21.13
CA ALA A 522 -16.43 2.36 20.99
C ALA A 522 -17.87 2.00 20.64
N ILE A 523 -18.09 1.44 19.45
CA ILE A 523 -19.36 0.84 19.05
C ILE A 523 -19.19 -0.67 19.11
N GLU A 524 -19.63 -1.25 20.21
CA GLU A 524 -19.63 -2.68 20.48
C GLU A 524 -21.05 -3.20 20.69
N THR A 525 -21.27 -4.44 20.27
CA THR A 525 -22.51 -5.16 20.54
C THR A 525 -22.23 -6.57 20.99
N PHE A 526 -23.10 -7.10 21.83
CA PHE A 526 -23.00 -8.44 22.38
C PHE A 526 -24.30 -9.19 22.16
N GLY A 527 -24.24 -10.29 21.42
CA GLY A 527 -25.36 -11.21 21.23
C GLY A 527 -25.22 -12.42 22.13
N SER A 528 -26.34 -12.88 22.70
CA SER A 528 -26.40 -14.02 23.62
C SER A 528 -27.54 -14.98 23.26
N THR A 529 -27.31 -16.28 23.45
CA THR A 529 -28.36 -17.30 23.46
C THR A 529 -29.04 -17.48 24.82
N GLY A 530 -28.53 -16.80 25.86
CA GLY A 530 -28.97 -16.92 27.24
C GLY A 530 -30.11 -15.96 27.62
N ARG A 531 -29.95 -15.31 28.77
CA ARG A 531 -30.92 -14.33 29.31
C ARG A 531 -30.74 -12.94 28.71
N GLY A 532 -29.67 -12.69 27.96
CA GLY A 532 -29.36 -11.37 27.41
C GLY A 532 -29.06 -10.36 28.53
N ALA A 533 -28.42 -10.82 29.60
CA ALA A 533 -27.91 -9.99 30.68
C ALA A 533 -26.77 -10.68 31.41
N VAL A 534 -25.81 -9.88 31.84
CA VAL A 534 -24.60 -10.34 32.52
C VAL A 534 -24.60 -9.98 34.00
N HIS A 535 -23.86 -10.73 34.80
CA HIS A 535 -23.48 -10.40 36.17
C HIS A 535 -21.98 -10.61 36.36
N GLY A 536 -21.40 -9.95 37.36
CA GLY A 536 -20.01 -10.23 37.76
C GLY A 536 -19.89 -11.66 38.29
N ASP A 537 -18.91 -12.41 37.81
CA ASP A 537 -18.59 -13.76 38.27
C ASP A 537 -17.08 -14.04 38.07
N MET A 538 -16.60 -15.18 38.57
CA MET A 538 -15.20 -15.63 38.48
C MET A 538 -14.19 -14.70 39.18
N ASP A 539 -12.91 -15.07 39.10
CA ASP A 539 -11.83 -14.29 39.68
C ASP A 539 -11.57 -13.00 38.88
N CYS A 540 -11.65 -11.85 39.56
CA CYS A 540 -11.41 -10.55 38.94
C CYS A 540 -9.94 -10.37 38.51
N SER A 541 -9.72 -10.13 37.22
CA SER A 541 -8.40 -9.87 36.65
C SER A 541 -8.18 -8.43 36.20
N HIS A 542 -9.23 -7.70 35.80
CA HIS A 542 -9.14 -6.31 35.33
C HIS A 542 -9.33 -5.31 36.47
N TYR A 543 -8.53 -4.25 36.45
CA TYR A 543 -8.56 -3.15 37.40
C TYR A 543 -8.28 -1.85 36.65
N MET A 544 -8.85 -0.74 37.10
CA MET A 544 -8.56 0.57 36.53
C MET A 544 -8.62 1.63 37.61
N LYS A 545 -7.74 2.62 37.54
CA LYS A 545 -7.82 3.75 38.47
C LYS A 545 -9.06 4.59 38.16
N ASN A 546 -9.80 4.97 39.21
CA ASN A 546 -10.93 5.86 39.04
C ASN A 546 -10.45 7.22 38.53
N PHE A 547 -10.89 7.59 37.32
CA PHE A 547 -10.42 8.79 36.63
C PHE A 547 -10.67 10.09 37.42
N ASN A 548 -11.74 10.13 38.21
CA ASN A 548 -12.15 11.32 38.95
C ASN A 548 -11.45 11.45 40.31
N VAL A 549 -10.72 10.42 40.74
CA VAL A 549 -10.01 10.43 42.03
C VAL A 549 -8.63 11.06 41.86
N GLY A 550 -8.44 12.18 42.56
CA GLY A 550 -7.18 12.91 42.62
C GLY A 550 -6.10 12.20 43.46
N HIS A 551 -5.13 12.97 43.95
CA HIS A 551 -4.10 12.44 44.84
C HIS A 551 -4.70 12.05 46.20
N VAL A 552 -4.47 10.80 46.63
CA VAL A 552 -4.88 10.30 47.95
C VAL A 552 -3.64 9.88 48.75
N PRO A 553 -3.39 10.46 49.94
CA PRO A 553 -2.24 10.10 50.76
C PRO A 553 -2.43 8.73 51.43
N ILE A 554 -1.68 7.73 50.98
CA ILE A 554 -1.73 6.37 51.53
C ILE A 554 -0.63 6.17 52.59
N ARG A 555 -1.04 5.73 53.80
CA ARG A 555 -0.12 5.42 54.92
C ARG A 555 0.47 4.01 54.86
N LEU A 556 -0.30 3.03 54.34
CA LEU A 556 0.12 1.63 54.25
C LEU A 556 1.24 1.47 53.20
N PRO A 557 2.48 1.07 53.58
CA PRO A 557 3.62 1.10 52.66
C PRO A 557 3.43 0.30 51.37
N ARG A 558 2.86 -0.91 51.46
CA ARG A 558 2.61 -1.75 50.27
C ARG A 558 1.53 -1.19 49.35
N ALA A 559 0.47 -0.62 49.90
CA ALA A 559 -0.58 0.01 49.08
C ALA A 559 -0.09 1.32 48.45
N LYS A 560 0.73 2.09 49.16
CA LYS A 560 1.40 3.27 48.61
C LYS A 560 2.34 2.91 47.46
N HIS A 561 3.19 1.89 47.67
CA HIS A 561 4.09 1.37 46.64
C HIS A 561 3.31 0.92 45.40
N LEU A 562 2.29 0.08 45.58
CA LEU A 562 1.48 -0.42 44.47
C LEU A 562 0.76 0.71 43.72
N LEU A 563 0.24 1.71 44.42
CA LEU A 563 -0.38 2.86 43.76
C LEU A 563 0.63 3.67 42.93
N ASN A 564 1.87 3.82 43.40
CA ASN A 564 2.92 4.46 42.61
C ASN A 564 3.21 3.67 41.34
N VAL A 565 3.36 2.34 41.45
CA VAL A 565 3.55 1.46 40.29
C VAL A 565 2.40 1.62 39.30
N ILE A 566 1.15 1.67 39.77
CA ILE A 566 -0.02 1.87 38.91
C ILE A 566 0.02 3.25 38.23
N ASN A 567 0.33 4.31 38.96
CA ASN A 567 0.43 5.66 38.39
C ASN A 567 1.53 5.76 37.34
N ASP A 568 2.69 5.17 37.59
CA ASP A 568 3.87 5.27 36.71
C ASP A 568 3.70 4.45 35.42
N ASN A 569 3.01 3.30 35.49
CA ASN A 569 2.90 2.37 34.36
C ASN A 569 1.58 2.46 33.61
N PHE A 570 0.47 2.76 34.30
CA PHE A 570 -0.88 2.70 33.71
C PHE A 570 -1.62 4.04 33.80
N GLY A 571 -1.32 4.86 34.80
CA GLY A 571 -2.04 6.12 35.02
C GLY A 571 -3.53 5.85 35.29
N THR A 572 -4.37 6.20 34.32
CA THR A 572 -5.82 5.92 34.33
C THR A 572 -6.25 4.85 33.32
N LEU A 573 -5.31 4.26 32.58
CA LEU A 573 -5.58 3.10 31.72
C LEU A 573 -5.85 1.85 32.58
N ALA A 574 -6.62 0.92 32.03
CA ALA A 574 -6.89 -0.35 32.70
C ALA A 574 -5.65 -1.25 32.67
N PHE A 575 -5.53 -2.11 33.68
CA PHE A 575 -4.45 -3.09 33.81
C PHE A 575 -4.98 -4.41 34.38
N CYS A 576 -4.16 -5.46 34.33
CA CYS A 576 -4.48 -6.74 34.94
C CYS A 576 -3.37 -7.23 35.88
N ARG A 577 -3.67 -8.28 36.65
CA ARG A 577 -2.71 -8.90 37.58
C ARG A 577 -1.42 -9.37 36.88
N ARG A 578 -1.53 -10.00 35.70
CA ARG A 578 -0.36 -10.43 34.91
C ARG A 578 0.58 -9.27 34.58
N TRP A 579 0.05 -8.07 34.36
CA TRP A 579 0.88 -6.89 34.07
C TRP A 579 1.60 -6.39 35.32
N LEU A 580 0.99 -6.48 36.50
CA LEU A 580 1.69 -6.24 37.78
C LEU A 580 2.80 -7.28 37.99
N ASP A 581 2.52 -8.56 37.72
CA ASP A 581 3.52 -9.63 37.81
C ASP A 581 4.72 -9.35 36.87
N ARG A 582 4.47 -8.88 35.64
CA ARG A 582 5.49 -8.48 34.65
C ARG A 582 6.34 -7.29 35.11
N GLN A 583 5.79 -6.40 35.94
CA GLN A 583 6.54 -5.30 36.58
C GLN A 583 7.36 -5.77 37.80
N GLY A 584 7.35 -7.08 38.12
CA GLY A 584 8.06 -7.65 39.25
C GLY A 584 7.32 -7.53 40.59
N GLU A 585 6.06 -7.09 40.57
CA GLU A 585 5.24 -7.01 41.78
C GLU A 585 4.85 -8.42 42.25
N SER A 586 4.89 -8.62 43.58
CA SER A 586 4.48 -9.88 44.19
C SER A 586 3.78 -9.62 45.53
N LYS A 587 2.94 -10.56 45.99
CA LYS A 587 2.18 -10.45 47.25
C LYS A 587 1.36 -9.14 47.35
N TYR A 588 0.91 -8.61 46.21
CA TYR A 588 0.22 -7.31 46.11
C TYR A 588 -1.29 -7.40 46.30
N LEU A 589 -1.92 -8.59 46.27
CA LEU A 589 -3.38 -8.73 46.26
C LEU A 589 -4.09 -7.99 47.41
N MET A 590 -3.55 -8.05 48.63
CA MET A 590 -4.12 -7.32 49.77
C MET A 590 -3.96 -5.80 49.62
N ALA A 591 -2.83 -5.35 49.06
CA ALA A 591 -2.63 -3.94 48.75
C ALA A 591 -3.59 -3.46 47.66
N LEU A 592 -3.80 -4.27 46.61
CA LEU A 592 -4.75 -3.99 45.54
C LEU A 592 -6.19 -3.93 46.07
N LYS A 593 -6.57 -4.89 46.93
CA LYS A 593 -7.86 -4.87 47.61
C LYS A 593 -8.05 -3.59 48.43
N ASN A 594 -7.04 -3.18 49.20
CA ASN A 594 -7.11 -1.93 49.97
C ASN A 594 -7.32 -0.70 49.07
N LEU A 595 -6.67 -0.65 47.91
CA LEU A 595 -6.88 0.43 46.94
C LEU A 595 -8.31 0.42 46.37
N CYS A 596 -8.91 -0.77 46.22
CA CYS A 596 -10.31 -0.92 45.80
C CYS A 596 -11.28 -0.50 46.90
N ASP A 597 -11.06 -0.93 48.14
CA ASP A 597 -11.88 -0.57 49.29
C ASP A 597 -11.86 0.97 49.54
N LEU A 598 -10.77 1.65 49.15
CA LEU A 598 -10.63 3.10 49.19
C LEU A 598 -11.25 3.84 47.99
N GLY A 599 -11.79 3.13 47.00
CA GLY A 599 -12.36 3.71 45.78
C GLY A 599 -11.34 4.37 44.85
N ILE A 600 -10.04 4.09 45.03
CA ILE A 600 -8.97 4.63 44.17
C ILE A 600 -8.86 3.80 42.89
N ILE A 601 -9.00 2.48 43.02
CA ILE A 601 -8.98 1.51 41.93
C ILE A 601 -10.33 0.82 41.88
N ASP A 602 -10.95 0.75 40.71
CA ASP A 602 -12.20 0.04 40.52
C ASP A 602 -11.90 -1.37 39.96
N PRO A 603 -12.43 -2.45 40.56
CA PRO A 603 -12.32 -3.80 40.01
C PRO A 603 -13.37 -4.03 38.92
N TYR A 604 -12.97 -4.67 37.82
CA TYR A 604 -13.85 -5.03 36.70
C TYR A 604 -13.86 -6.56 36.54
N PRO A 605 -14.72 -7.29 37.26
CA PRO A 605 -14.78 -8.74 37.17
C PRO A 605 -15.31 -9.18 35.80
N PRO A 606 -15.02 -10.43 35.39
CA PRO A 606 -15.66 -11.06 34.23
C PRO A 606 -17.19 -10.93 34.28
N LEU A 607 -17.77 -10.62 33.12
CA LEU A 607 -19.21 -10.39 32.98
C LEU A 607 -19.85 -11.57 32.25
N CYS A 608 -20.66 -12.34 32.97
CA CYS A 608 -21.17 -13.65 32.53
C CYS A 608 -22.70 -13.64 32.39
N ASP A 609 -23.21 -14.17 31.26
CA ASP A 609 -24.60 -14.64 31.16
C ASP A 609 -24.69 -16.05 31.77
N THR A 610 -25.89 -16.61 31.77
CA THR A 610 -26.25 -17.93 32.28
C THR A 610 -25.34 -19.01 31.72
N LYS A 611 -24.75 -19.81 32.62
CA LYS A 611 -23.91 -20.95 32.25
C LYS A 611 -24.60 -21.85 31.21
N GLY A 612 -23.86 -22.21 30.16
CA GLY A 612 -24.36 -23.00 29.02
C GLY A 612 -24.91 -22.16 27.86
N SER A 613 -25.02 -20.84 28.02
CA SER A 613 -25.24 -19.93 26.90
C SER A 613 -23.96 -19.64 26.12
N TYR A 614 -24.12 -19.05 24.94
CA TYR A 614 -23.04 -18.59 24.08
C TYR A 614 -23.19 -17.10 23.83
N THR A 615 -22.08 -16.37 23.95
CA THR A 615 -22.02 -14.93 23.68
C THR A 615 -20.96 -14.64 22.63
N ALA A 616 -21.25 -13.69 21.74
CA ALA A 616 -20.33 -13.15 20.74
C ALA A 616 -20.29 -11.62 20.81
N GLN A 617 -19.17 -11.02 20.41
CA GLN A 617 -18.88 -9.58 20.38
C GLN A 617 -18.20 -9.19 19.07
N TYR A 618 -18.56 -8.01 18.58
CA TYR A 618 -17.80 -7.27 17.57
C TYR A 618 -17.78 -5.80 17.93
N GLU A 619 -16.67 -5.13 17.65
CA GLU A 619 -16.47 -3.74 18.04
C GLU A 619 -15.54 -2.95 17.12
N HIS A 620 -15.86 -1.67 16.93
CA HIS A 620 -14.93 -0.70 16.36
C HIS A 620 -14.92 0.62 17.13
N THR A 621 -13.75 1.27 17.10
CA THR A 621 -13.61 2.69 17.42
C THR A 621 -13.98 3.54 16.21
N ILE A 622 -14.85 4.53 16.42
CA ILE A 622 -15.22 5.55 15.42
C ILE A 622 -14.84 6.95 15.90
N LEU A 623 -14.42 7.79 14.96
CA LEU A 623 -14.12 9.20 15.18
C LEU A 623 -15.23 10.04 14.55
N LEU A 624 -15.92 10.86 15.34
CA LEU A 624 -16.93 11.80 14.84
C LEU A 624 -16.27 13.10 14.38
N ARG A 625 -15.46 13.01 13.33
CA ARG A 625 -14.72 14.15 12.78
C ARG A 625 -15.65 15.21 12.19
N PRO A 626 -15.25 16.50 12.15
CA PRO A 626 -16.12 17.56 11.62
C PRO A 626 -16.63 17.33 10.19
N THR A 627 -15.81 16.71 9.31
CA THR A 627 -16.12 16.51 7.89
C THR A 627 -16.75 15.16 7.54
N CYS A 628 -16.52 14.13 8.36
CA CYS A 628 -16.98 12.76 8.12
C CYS A 628 -16.96 11.93 9.40
N LYS A 629 -17.59 10.76 9.38
CA LYS A 629 -17.35 9.71 10.39
C LYS A 629 -16.21 8.83 9.91
N GLU A 630 -15.20 8.58 10.73
CA GLU A 630 -14.11 7.66 10.37
C GLU A 630 -14.19 6.41 11.27
N VAL A 631 -14.42 5.23 10.68
CA VAL A 631 -14.31 3.94 11.39
C VAL A 631 -12.83 3.57 11.43
N VAL A 632 -12.10 4.20 12.34
CA VAL A 632 -10.64 4.25 12.34
C VAL A 632 -10.01 2.86 12.51
N SER A 633 -10.67 1.94 13.23
CA SER A 633 -10.19 0.57 13.44
C SER A 633 -10.67 -0.44 12.39
N ARG A 634 -11.46 -0.03 11.39
CA ARG A 634 -11.88 -0.90 10.27
C ARG A 634 -10.66 -1.50 9.55
N GLY A 635 -10.76 -2.76 9.13
CA GLY A 635 -9.76 -3.43 8.29
C GLY A 635 -10.42 -4.27 7.21
N ASP A 636 -9.62 -5.05 6.47
CA ASP A 636 -10.12 -5.98 5.45
C ASP A 636 -10.80 -7.22 6.05
N ASP A 637 -10.70 -7.41 7.37
CA ASP A 637 -11.17 -8.55 8.12
C ASP A 637 -12.59 -8.41 8.67
N TYR A 638 -12.92 -7.28 9.32
CA TYR A 638 -14.28 -6.95 9.77
C TYR A 638 -14.51 -5.46 9.90
#